data_AF-A0A5C4ITK2-F1
#
_entry.id   AF-A0A5C4ITK2-F1
#
_cell.length_a   1.000
_cell.length_b   1.000
_cell.length_c   1.000
_cell.angle_alpha   90.00
_cell.angle_beta   90.00
_cell.angle_gamma   90.00
#
_symmetry.space_group_name_H-M   'P 1'
#
loop_
_entity.id
_entity.type
_entity.pdbx_description
1 polymer ?
#
loop_
_entity_poly.entity_id
_entity_poly.type
_entity_poly.pdbx_seq_one_letter_code
_entity_poly.pdbx_strand_id
1 'polypeptide(L)' 'MKHPGRRKPYRNGRGLFLGAVLGAVAGYFAGRALGNPAMGIILGMVAGSALLYRVNPGPWNRH' A
#
# COMPACT_ATOMS: atom_id res chain seq x y z
N MET A 1 -23.73 -25.79 -18.46
CA MET A 1 -23.78 -25.06 -17.17
C MET A 1 -22.37 -24.57 -16.86
N LYS A 2 -22.14 -23.25 -16.82
CA LYS A 2 -20.79 -22.65 -16.70
C LYS A 2 -20.52 -22.37 -15.21
N HIS A 3 -19.52 -23.04 -14.63
CA HIS A 3 -19.12 -22.81 -13.24
C HIS A 3 -18.82 -21.31 -13.00
N PRO A 4 -19.39 -20.67 -11.95
CA PRO A 4 -18.97 -19.33 -11.56
C PRO A 4 -17.56 -19.43 -10.97
N GLY A 5 -16.56 -19.21 -11.83
CA GLY A 5 -15.18 -19.07 -11.40
C GLY A 5 -15.11 -17.98 -10.34
N ARG A 6 -14.79 -18.37 -9.11
CA ARG A 6 -14.55 -17.47 -7.97
C ARG A 6 -13.59 -16.38 -8.43
N ARG A 7 -14.10 -15.16 -8.64
CA ARG A 7 -13.30 -14.02 -9.07
C ARG A 7 -12.28 -13.74 -7.97
N LYS A 8 -11.02 -14.01 -8.30
CA LYS A 8 -9.82 -13.74 -7.48
C LYS A 8 -9.98 -12.34 -6.86
N PRO A 9 -9.78 -12.15 -5.54
CA PRO A 9 -9.83 -10.82 -4.96
C PRO A 9 -8.79 -9.98 -5.70
N TYR A 10 -9.26 -9.00 -6.47
CA TYR A 10 -8.42 -8.12 -7.25
C TYR A 10 -7.73 -7.17 -6.26
N ARG A 11 -6.75 -7.71 -5.51
CA ARG A 11 -5.80 -6.91 -4.75
C ARG A 11 -5.14 -6.02 -5.78
N ASN A 12 -5.51 -4.75 -5.76
CA ASN A 12 -4.91 -3.68 -6.51
C ASN A 12 -3.48 -3.48 -6.02
N GLY A 13 -2.59 -4.39 -6.42
CA GLY A 13 -1.17 -4.38 -6.09
C GLY A 13 -0.49 -3.08 -6.48
N ARG A 14 -1.07 -2.32 -7.44
CA ARG A 14 -0.63 -0.97 -7.80
C ARG A 14 -0.78 0.04 -6.65
N GLY A 15 -1.87 -0.01 -5.90
CA GLY A 15 -2.09 0.89 -4.75
C GLY A 15 -1.16 0.56 -3.59
N LEU A 16 -0.97 -0.74 -3.32
CA LEU A 16 0.03 -1.22 -2.35
C LEU A 16 1.46 -0.86 -2.77
N PHE A 17 1.81 -1.04 -4.04
CA PHE A 17 3.14 -0.72 -4.56
C PHE A 17 3.41 0.78 -4.54
N LEU A 18 2.49 1.61 -5.07
CA LEU A 18 2.65 3.07 -4.98
C LEU A 18 2.72 3.53 -3.53
N GLY A 19 1.87 2.98 -2.66
CA GLY A 19 1.83 3.33 -1.24
C GLY A 19 3.14 2.98 -0.55
N ALA A 20 3.68 1.80 -0.81
CA ALA A 20 4.98 1.38 -0.32
C ALA A 20 6.11 2.29 -0.83
N VAL A 21 6.16 2.61 -2.12
CA VAL A 21 7.22 3.43 -2.71
C VAL A 21 7.17 4.86 -2.19
N LEU A 22 6.01 5.52 -2.25
CA LEU A 22 5.84 6.89 -1.74
C LEU A 22 6.09 6.95 -0.23
N GLY A 23 5.58 5.96 0.49
CA GLY A 23 5.82 5.77 1.90
C GLY A 23 7.29 5.61 2.24
N ALA A 24 8.02 4.76 1.52
CA ALA A 24 9.46 4.55 1.71
C ALA A 24 10.26 5.84 1.52
N VAL A 25 9.94 6.61 0.47
CA VAL A 25 10.63 7.87 0.17
C VAL A 25 10.38 8.90 1.26
N ALA A 26 9.11 9.15 1.62
CA ALA A 26 8.78 10.09 2.70
C ALA A 26 9.34 9.63 4.05
N GLY A 27 9.24 8.33 4.32
CA GLY A 27 9.76 7.67 5.50
C GLY A 27 11.27 7.76 5.61
N TYR A 28 12.02 7.62 4.52
CA TYR A 28 13.47 7.81 4.51
C TYR A 28 13.85 9.20 4.99
N PHE A 29 13.22 10.26 4.45
CA PHE A 29 13.51 11.64 4.85
C PHE A 29 13.13 11.89 6.32
N ALA A 30 11.97 11.41 6.76
CA ALA A 30 11.54 11.52 8.15
C ALA A 30 12.49 10.77 9.10
N GLY A 31 12.83 9.53 8.77
CA GLY A 31 13.76 8.71 9.54
C GLY A 31 15.17 9.28 9.55
N ARG A 32 15.61 9.89 8.45
CA ARG A 32 16.91 10.56 8.37
C ARG A 32 16.98 11.78 9.29
N ALA A 33 15.90 12.55 9.39
CA ALA A 33 15.80 13.64 10.36
C ALA A 33 15.80 13.12 11.82
N LEU A 34 15.25 11.93 12.06
CA LEU A 34 15.20 11.27 13.37
C LEU A 34 16.45 10.43 13.69
N GLY A 35 17.48 10.43 12.82
CA GLY A 35 18.72 9.68 13.02
C GLY A 35 18.65 8.18 12.67
N ASN A 36 17.51 7.67 12.23
CA ASN A 36 17.36 6.28 11.78
C ASN A 36 16.56 6.17 10.46
N PRO A 37 17.22 6.30 9.31
CA PRO A 37 16.57 6.25 8.00
C PRO A 37 15.95 4.90 7.67
N ALA A 38 16.53 3.80 8.16
CA ALA A 38 16.02 2.45 7.91
C ALA A 38 14.64 2.24 8.55
N MET A 39 14.48 2.65 9.81
CA MET A 39 13.18 2.61 10.48
C MET A 39 12.16 3.52 9.82
N GLY A 40 12.60 4.71 9.39
CA GLY A 40 11.76 5.63 8.63
C GLY A 40 11.19 5.00 7.36
N ILE A 41 12.03 4.32 6.55
CA ILE A 41 11.60 3.61 5.34
C ILE A 41 10.53 2.56 5.67
N ILE A 42 10.77 1.72 6.68
CA ILE A 42 9.85 0.62 7.04
C ILE A 42 8.49 1.17 7.47
N LEU A 43 8.50 2.14 8.39
CA LEU A 43 7.27 2.78 8.88
C LEU A 43 6.54 3.52 7.76
N GLY A 44 7.30 4.23 6.92
CA GLY A 44 6.78 4.91 5.75
C GLY A 44 6.13 3.94 4.77
N MET A 45 6.78 2.83 4.42
CA MET A 45 6.22 1.79 3.55
C MET A 45 4.88 1.27 4.07
N VAL A 46 4.81 0.93 5.36
CA VAL A 46 3.58 0.42 5.99
C VAL A 46 2.49 1.48 5.98
N ALA A 47 2.81 2.70 6.42
CA ALA A 47 1.86 3.80 6.48
C ALA A 47 1.35 4.19 5.08
N GLY A 48 2.24 4.36 4.11
CA GLY A 48 1.88 4.73 2.74
C GLY A 48 1.06 3.64 2.04
N SER A 49 1.42 2.36 2.24
CA SER A 49 0.64 1.22 1.76
C SER A 49 -0.76 1.20 2.36
N ALA A 50 -0.88 1.38 3.68
CA ALA A 50 -2.16 1.40 4.37
C ALA A 50 -3.02 2.59 3.93
N LEU A 51 -2.41 3.75 3.70
CA LEU A 51 -3.10 4.98 3.30
C LEU A 51 -3.62 4.87 1.87
N LEU A 52 -2.82 4.38 0.91
CA LEU A 52 -3.31 4.14 -0.45
C LEU A 52 -4.29 2.97 -0.53
N TYR A 53 -4.15 1.96 0.32
CA TYR A 53 -5.15 0.91 0.46
C TYR A 53 -6.48 1.46 0.98
N ARG A 54 -6.44 2.47 1.87
CA ARG A 54 -7.64 3.13 2.39
C ARG A 54 -8.26 4.12 1.41
N VAL A 55 -7.45 4.86 0.66
CA VAL A 55 -7.90 5.88 -0.32
C VAL A 55 -8.37 5.23 -1.62
N ASN A 56 -7.73 4.14 -2.03
CA ASN A 56 -8.13 3.32 -3.16
C ASN A 56 -8.27 1.87 -2.69
N PRO A 57 -9.31 1.55 -1.91
CA PRO A 57 -9.62 0.16 -1.60
C PRO A 57 -9.91 -0.51 -2.93
N GLY A 58 -9.11 -1.51 -3.30
CA GLY A 58 -9.36 -2.29 -4.51
C GLY A 58 -10.80 -2.74 -4.52
N PRO A 59 -11.45 -2.79 -5.70
CA PRO A 59 -12.90 -2.79 -5.84
C PRO A 59 -13.53 -3.82 -4.89
N TRP A 60 -13.96 -3.34 -3.73
CA TRP A 60 -14.74 -4.11 -2.80
C TRP A 60 -16.17 -3.84 -3.23
N ASN A 61 -16.65 -4.70 -4.13
CA ASN A 61 -18.07 -4.95 -4.36
C ASN A 61 -18.95 -3.68 -4.26
N ARG A 62 -18.85 -2.78 -5.25
CA ARG A 62 -19.96 -1.85 -5.48
C ARG A 62 -21.02 -2.61 -6.26
N HIS A 63 -21.95 -3.20 -5.51
CA HIS A 63 -23.22 -3.83 -5.90
C HIS A 63 -23.17 -4.90 -7.01
#